data_AF-A0A9E3WQY5-F1
#
_entry.id   AF-A0A9E3WQY5-F1
#
_cell.length_a   1.000
_cell.length_b   1.000
_cell.length_c   1.000
_cell.angle_alpha   90.00
_cell.angle_beta   90.00
_cell.angle_gamma   90.00
#
_symmetry.space_group_name_H-M   'P 1'
#
loop_
_entity.id
_entity.type
_entity.pdbx_description
1 polymer ?
#
loop_
_entity_poly.entity_id
_entity_poly.type
_entity_poly.pdbx_seq_one_letter_code
_entity_poly.pdbx_strand_id
1 'polypeptide(L)' 'MYHRLLLLIAGSTQKELASQIRYLKIENDVLRSKLPKRVPVTEKERNKLVKFGSKLGKALGELVIG' A
#
# COMPACT_ATOMS: atom_id res chain seq x y z
N MET A 1 13.54 5.51 3.89
CA MET A 1 13.60 4.53 2.79
C MET A 1 12.46 4.67 1.75
N TYR A 2 11.85 5.86 1.57
CA TYR A 2 10.85 6.11 0.50
C TYR A 2 11.24 7.26 -0.45
N HIS A 3 12.48 7.75 -0.33
CA HIS A 3 12.92 8.97 -1.01
C HIS A 3 12.84 8.89 -2.55
N ARG A 4 13.17 7.72 -3.13
CA ARG A 4 13.05 7.50 -4.58
C ARG A 4 11.60 7.51 -5.07
N LEU A 5 10.67 6.93 -4.30
CA LEU A 5 9.24 6.95 -4.61
C LEU A 5 8.67 8.38 -4.50
N LEU A 6 9.08 9.13 -3.49
CA LEU A 6 8.65 10.51 -3.28
C LEU A 6 9.11 11.45 -4.40
N LEU A 7 10.36 11.29 -4.87
CA LEU A 7 10.89 12.05 -6.01
C LEU A 7 10.16 11.74 -7.32
N LEU A 8 9.83 10.46 -7.54
CA LEU A 8 9.09 10.04 -8.72
C LEU A 8 7.67 10.63 -8.72
N ILE A 9 6.98 10.61 -7.59
CA ILE A 9 5.63 11.17 -7.45
C ILE A 9 5.63 12.70 -7.58
N ALA A 10 6.66 13.39 -7.08
CA ALA A 10 6.72 14.85 -7.05
C ALA A 10 6.72 15.52 -8.46
N GLY A 11 7.14 14.80 -9.51
CA GLY A 11 7.13 15.28 -10.90
C GLY A 11 6.13 14.58 -11.82
N SER A 12 5.33 13.65 -11.31
CA SER A 12 4.43 12.81 -12.13
C SER A 12 3.12 13.53 -12.45
N THR A 13 2.65 13.39 -13.68
CA THR A 13 1.27 13.73 -14.06
C THR A 13 0.26 12.80 -13.36
N GLN A 14 -1.01 13.19 -13.27
CA GLN A 14 -2.06 12.36 -12.68
C GLN A 14 -2.20 10.99 -13.37
N LYS A 15 -1.93 10.91 -14.68
CA LYS A 15 -1.96 9.66 -15.46
C LYS A 15 -0.78 8.74 -15.11
N GLU A 16 0.40 9.30 -14.92
CA GLU A 16 1.58 8.54 -14.47
C GLU A 16 1.40 8.06 -13.04
N LEU A 17 0.89 8.91 -12.15
CA LEU A 17 0.56 8.54 -10.78
C LEU A 17 -0.45 7.38 -10.74
N ALA A 18 -1.52 7.44 -11.55
CA ALA A 18 -2.48 6.35 -11.63
C ALA A 18 -1.84 5.04 -12.12
N SER A 19 -0.91 5.11 -13.07
CA SER A 19 -0.16 3.95 -13.58
C SER A 19 0.77 3.36 -12.53
N GLN A 20 1.45 4.21 -11.76
CA GLN A 20 2.29 3.80 -10.63
C GLN A 20 1.47 3.14 -9.53
N ILE A 21 0.31 3.71 -9.16
CA ILE A 21 -0.60 3.11 -8.18
C ILE A 21 -1.05 1.71 -8.66
N ARG A 22 -1.40 1.56 -9.94
CA ARG A 22 -1.78 0.24 -10.49
C ARG A 22 -0.64 -0.76 -10.39
N TYR A 23 0.58 -0.38 -10.76
CA TYR A 23 1.75 -1.24 -10.62
C TYR A 23 1.99 -1.65 -9.16
N LEU A 24 1.98 -0.69 -8.23
CA LEU A 24 2.22 -0.94 -6.82
C LEU A 24 1.14 -1.82 -6.17
N LYS A 25 -0.10 -1.78 -6.67
CA LYS A 25 -1.16 -2.71 -6.23
C LYS A 25 -0.82 -4.15 -6.63
N ILE A 26 -0.51 -4.37 -7.91
CA ILE A 26 -0.12 -5.70 -8.43
C ILE A 26 1.11 -6.23 -7.71
N GLU A 27 2.14 -5.40 -7.53
CA GLU A 27 3.36 -5.79 -6.82
C GLU A 27 3.06 -6.15 -5.36
N ASN A 28 2.22 -5.39 -4.65
CA ASN A 28 1.80 -5.74 -3.29
C ASN A 28 1.02 -7.06 -3.23
N ASP A 29 0.17 -7.36 -4.21
CA ASP A 29 -0.57 -8.62 -4.26
C ASP A 29 0.39 -9.81 -4.45
N VAL A 30 1.36 -9.69 -5.35
CA VAL A 30 2.42 -10.70 -5.56
C VAL A 30 3.30 -10.86 -4.31
N LEU A 31 3.60 -9.78 -3.60
CA LEU A 31 4.35 -9.86 -2.35
C LEU A 31 3.53 -10.54 -1.26
N ARG A 32 2.24 -10.21 -1.14
CA ARG A 32 1.32 -10.83 -0.16
C ARG A 32 1.13 -12.32 -0.41
N SER A 33 1.06 -12.75 -1.67
CA SER A 33 0.94 -14.17 -2.02
C SER A 33 2.17 -15.00 -1.61
N LYS A 34 3.31 -14.34 -1.35
CA LYS A 34 4.55 -14.96 -0.88
C LYS A 34 4.72 -14.91 0.63
N LEU A 35 3.83 -14.23 1.36
CA LEU A 35 3.91 -14.14 2.82
C LEU A 35 3.42 -15.44 3.48
N PRO A 36 3.94 -15.77 4.69
CA PRO A 36 3.40 -16.88 5.46
C PRO A 36 1.95 -16.62 5.88
N LYS A 37 1.21 -17.70 6.19
CA LYS A 37 -0.22 -17.67 6.57
C LYS A 37 -0.55 -16.67 7.70
N ARG A 38 0.43 -16.35 8.55
CA ARG A 38 0.30 -15.35 9.61
C ARG A 38 1.54 -14.47 9.64
N VAL A 39 1.34 -13.16 9.48
CA VAL A 39 2.36 -12.14 9.73
C VAL A 39 2.03 -11.47 11.06
N PRO A 40 2.80 -11.69 12.13
CA PRO A 40 2.55 -11.02 13.40
C PRO A 40 2.80 -9.52 13.23
N VAL A 41 1.87 -8.72 13.75
CA VAL A 41 1.93 -7.26 13.70
C VAL A 41 2.02 -6.74 15.12
N THR A 42 3.03 -5.91 15.40
CA THR A 42 3.19 -5.24 16.68
C THR A 42 2.12 -4.16 16.88
N GLU A 43 1.89 -3.75 18.13
CA GLU A 43 1.00 -2.64 18.48
C GLU A 43 1.31 -1.37 17.67
N LYS A 44 2.60 -1.04 17.53
CA LYS A 44 3.09 0.11 16.78
C LYS A 44 2.76 0.01 15.29
N GLU A 45 2.94 -1.16 14.69
CA GLU A 45 2.61 -1.39 13.29
C GLU A 45 1.11 -1.37 13.07
N ARG A 46 0.32 -1.96 13.98
CA ARG A 46 -1.15 -1.89 13.92
C ARG A 46 -1.64 -0.45 13.97
N ASN A 47 -1.12 0.37 14.89
CA ASN A 47 -1.50 1.77 14.99
C ASN A 47 -1.13 2.56 13.73
N LYS A 48 -0.01 2.22 13.09
CA LYS A 48 0.37 2.80 11.80
C LYS A 48 -0.61 2.39 10.70
N LEU A 49 -0.93 1.11 10.58
CA LEU A 49 -1.89 0.60 9.60
C LEU A 49 -3.28 1.24 9.79
N VAL A 50 -3.77 1.35 11.03
CA VAL A 50 -5.05 1.99 11.34
C VAL A 50 -5.02 3.48 11.01
N LYS A 51 -3.95 4.21 11.35
CA LYS A 51 -3.82 5.66 11.07
C LYS A 51 -3.84 5.98 9.58
N PHE A 52 -3.18 5.17 8.75
CA PHE A 52 -3.15 5.38 7.31
C PHE A 52 -4.36 4.76 6.61
N GLY A 53 -4.87 3.64 7.13
CA GLY A 53 -6.05 2.95 6.62
C GLY A 53 -7.36 3.69 6.89
N SER A 54 -7.51 4.36 8.04
CA SER A 54 -8.72 5.12 8.36
C SER A 54 -9.02 6.23 7.35
N LYS A 55 -7.97 6.81 6.75
CA LYS A 55 -8.07 7.81 5.67
C LYS A 55 -8.52 7.23 4.33
N LEU A 56 -8.46 5.91 4.15
CA LEU A 56 -8.86 5.21 2.93
C LEU A 56 -10.34 4.77 2.97
N GLY A 57 -11.00 4.82 4.14
CA GLY A 57 -12.43 4.54 4.26
C GLY A 57 -12.84 3.16 3.72
N LYS A 58 -13.95 3.10 2.97
CA LYS A 58 -14.47 1.87 2.34
C LYS A 58 -13.47 1.14 1.43
N ALA A 59 -12.45 1.82 0.90
CA ALA A 59 -11.45 1.22 0.00
C ALA A 59 -10.54 0.18 0.69
N LEU A 60 -10.50 0.14 2.04
CA LEU A 60 -9.83 -0.93 2.76
C LEU A 60 -10.51 -2.29 2.57
N GLY A 61 -11.84 -2.33 2.43
CA GLY A 61 -12.59 -3.58 2.25
C GLY A 61 -12.20 -4.32 0.97
N GLU A 62 -11.81 -3.58 -0.07
CA GLU A 62 -11.34 -4.12 -1.35
C GLU A 62 -9.88 -4.62 -1.29
N LEU A 63 -9.09 -4.20 -0.30
CA LEU A 63 -7.67 -4.54 -0.15
C LEU A 63 -7.39 -5.67 0.85
N VAL A 64 -8.39 -6.06 1.65
CA VAL A 64 -8.30 -7.07 2.71
C VAL A 64 -8.91 -8.41 2.30
N ILE A 65 -9.66 -8.46 1.19
CA ILE A 65 -10.22 -9.69 0.63
C ILE A 65 -9.54 -9.95 -0.71
N GLY A 66 -8.42 -10.66 -0.63
CA GLY A 66 -7.66 -11.26 -1.74
C GLY A 66 -6.82 -12.39 -1.17
#